data_AF-A0AAP9K973-F1
#
_entry.id   AF-A0AAP9K973-F1
#
_cell.length_a   1.000
_cell.length_b   1.000
_cell.length_c   1.000
_cell.angle_alpha   90.00
_cell.angle_beta   90.00
_cell.angle_gamma   90.00
#
_symmetry.space_group_name_H-M   'P 1'
#
loop_
_entity.id
_entity.type
_entity.pdbx_description
1 polymer ?
#
loop_
_entity_poly.entity_id
_entity_poly.type
_entity_poly.pdbx_seq_one_letter_code
_entity_poly.pdbx_strand_id
1 'polypeptide(L)'
;MDFSWLLHIAFIAFFVSGAALFIWFVVLGAFLVFFTPKNVKQYAFNERHFSEVELAISSGFHFGSLIYGTSLLATIAFPRLGKKRGLSDVRNISPQWLIRVSVVYWLILLIILFVIFSTLLIMAFH
;
A
#
# COMPACT_ATOMS: atom_id res chain seq x y z
N MET A 1 27.87 1.39 27.35
CA MET A 1 27.14 2.44 26.62
C MET A 1 25.72 2.43 27.13
N ASP A 2 25.20 3.54 27.61
CA ASP A 2 23.79 3.63 28.01
C ASP A 2 22.90 3.40 26.79
N PHE A 3 22.16 2.30 26.75
CA PHE A 3 21.20 2.01 25.67
C PHE A 3 19.91 2.83 25.80
N SER A 4 19.76 3.60 26.87
CA SER A 4 18.59 4.42 27.14
C SER A 4 18.30 5.42 26.03
N TRP A 5 19.32 6.09 25.45
CA TRP A 5 19.12 7.04 24.36
C TRP A 5 18.58 6.38 23.09
N LEU A 6 19.06 5.16 22.78
CA LEU A 6 18.64 4.39 21.62
C LEU A 6 17.16 4.01 21.72
N LEU A 7 16.74 3.57 22.91
CA LEU A 7 15.34 3.23 23.20
C LEU A 7 14.42 4.45 23.04
N HIS A 8 14.83 5.63 23.54
CA HIS A 8 14.05 6.86 23.41
C HIS A 8 13.88 7.29 21.96
N ILE A 9 14.95 7.22 21.15
CA ILE A 9 14.86 7.54 19.73
C ILE A 9 14.02 6.52 18.98
N ALA A 10 14.17 5.23 19.28
CA ALA A 10 13.35 4.18 18.68
C ALA A 10 11.86 4.39 18.97
N PHE A 11 11.52 4.78 20.21
CA PHE A 11 10.16 5.11 20.61
C PHE A 11 9.61 6.30 19.82
N ILE A 12 10.33 7.42 19.75
CA ILE A 12 9.89 8.60 18.98
C ILE A 12 9.73 8.25 17.49
N ALA A 13 10.73 7.58 16.92
CA ALA A 13 10.71 7.18 15.51
C ALA A 13 9.55 6.24 15.19
N PHE A 14 9.18 5.34 16.11
CA PHE A 14 8.02 4.46 15.97
C PHE A 14 6.71 5.26 15.85
N PHE A 15 6.45 6.22 16.76
CA PHE A 15 5.22 7.03 16.70
C PHE A 15 5.17 7.94 15.48
N VAL A 16 6.29 8.60 15.14
CA VAL A 16 6.38 9.44 13.95
C VAL A 16 6.13 8.62 12.69
N SER A 17 6.75 7.43 12.58
CA SER A 17 6.56 6.54 11.43
C SER A 17 5.14 5.96 11.40
N GLY A 18 4.52 5.68 12.55
CA GLY A 18 3.13 5.25 12.63
C GLY A 18 2.15 6.33 12.15
N ALA A 19 2.37 7.58 12.54
CA ALA A 19 1.59 8.72 12.03
C ALA A 19 1.82 8.92 10.51
N ALA A 20 3.07 8.82 10.05
CA ALA A 20 3.41 8.88 8.64
C ALA A 20 2.75 7.73 7.86
N LEU A 21 2.72 6.50 8.40
CA LEU A 21 2.03 5.36 7.80
C LEU A 21 0.54 5.65 7.66
N PHE A 22 -0.10 6.18 8.69
CA PHE A 22 -1.53 6.51 8.64
C PHE A 22 -1.81 7.55 7.55
N ILE A 23 -1.06 8.66 7.51
CA ILE A 23 -1.24 9.71 6.50
C ILE A 23 -0.96 9.15 5.09
N TRP A 24 0.13 8.40 4.93
CA TRP A 24 0.54 7.86 3.64
C TRP A 24 -0.45 6.82 3.12
N PHE A 25 -0.82 5.85 3.96
CA PHE A 25 -1.70 4.76 3.56
C PHE A 25 -3.16 5.22 3.43
N VAL A 26 -3.67 5.99 4.39
CA VAL A 26 -5.10 6.37 4.41
C VAL A 26 -5.35 7.55 3.50
N VAL A 27 -4.66 8.68 3.71
CA VAL A 27 -4.96 9.92 2.99
C VAL A 27 -4.46 9.83 1.55
N LEU A 28 -3.17 9.57 1.35
CA LEU A 28 -2.59 9.50 0.01
C LEU A 28 -3.01 8.24 -0.73
N GLY A 29 -3.14 7.10 -0.05
CA GLY A 29 -3.69 5.89 -0.65
C GLY A 29 -5.12 6.10 -1.15
N ALA A 30 -6.01 6.71 -0.36
CA ALA A 30 -7.39 6.98 -0.79
C ALA A 30 -7.42 7.94 -1.98
N PHE A 31 -6.57 8.99 -1.96
CA PHE A 31 -6.41 9.91 -3.07
C PHE A 31 -6.00 9.16 -4.36
N LEU A 32 -4.93 8.37 -4.31
CA LEU A 32 -4.44 7.64 -5.49
C LEU A 32 -5.47 6.61 -6.01
N VAL A 33 -6.12 5.89 -5.11
CA VAL A 33 -7.19 4.96 -5.48
C VAL A 33 -8.35 5.71 -6.13
N PHE A 34 -8.74 6.88 -5.61
CA PHE A 34 -9.79 7.70 -6.21
C PHE A 34 -9.44 8.14 -7.64
N PHE A 35 -8.23 8.69 -7.84
CA PHE A 35 -7.72 9.14 -9.13
C PHE A 35 -7.32 8.02 -10.10
N THR A 36 -7.33 6.76 -9.65
CA THR A 36 -7.04 5.62 -10.53
C THR A 36 -8.11 5.54 -11.63
N PRO A 37 -7.73 5.49 -12.92
CA PRO A 37 -8.65 5.48 -14.04
C PRO A 37 -9.68 4.34 -13.98
N LYS A 38 -10.92 4.64 -14.38
CA LYS A 38 -12.03 3.66 -14.33
C LYS A 38 -11.78 2.41 -15.17
N ASN A 39 -11.13 2.55 -16.33
CA ASN A 39 -10.76 1.42 -17.19
C ASN A 39 -9.80 0.44 -16.50
N VAL A 40 -8.85 0.95 -15.72
CA VAL A 40 -7.92 0.10 -14.93
C VAL A 40 -8.67 -0.60 -13.80
N LYS A 41 -9.56 0.12 -13.11
CA LYS A 41 -10.42 -0.47 -12.05
C LYS A 41 -11.34 -1.56 -12.60
N GLN A 42 -12.00 -1.32 -13.73
CA GLN A 42 -12.92 -2.27 -14.36
C GLN A 42 -12.20 -3.52 -14.87
N TYR A 43 -10.97 -3.37 -15.37
CA TYR A 43 -10.16 -4.52 -15.75
C TYR A 43 -9.76 -5.36 -14.53
N ALA A 44 -9.36 -4.71 -13.44
CA ALA A 44 -8.87 -5.38 -12.25
C ALA A 44 -9.99 -6.01 -11.42
N PHE A 45 -11.05 -5.25 -11.14
CA PHE A 45 -12.19 -5.66 -10.30
C PHE A 45 -13.31 -6.21 -11.18
N ASN A 46 -13.18 -7.47 -11.55
CA ASN A 46 -14.23 -8.25 -12.20
C ASN A 46 -14.33 -9.65 -11.58
N GLU A 47 -15.40 -10.36 -11.91
CA GLU A 47 -15.69 -11.72 -11.41
C GLU A 47 -14.64 -12.76 -11.83
N ARG A 48 -13.77 -12.44 -12.80
CA ARG A 48 -12.66 -13.34 -13.21
C ARG A 48 -11.52 -13.35 -12.21
N HIS A 49 -11.31 -12.24 -11.49
CA HIS A 49 -10.17 -12.07 -10.58
C HIS A 49 -10.58 -12.00 -9.11
N PHE A 50 -11.84 -11.66 -8.84
CA PHE A 50 -12.38 -11.43 -7.49
C PHE A 50 -13.76 -12.08 -7.35
N SER A 51 -14.04 -12.57 -6.14
CA SER A 51 -15.38 -13.06 -5.79
C SER A 51 -16.40 -11.93 -5.66
N GLU A 52 -17.70 -12.25 -5.74
CA GLU A 52 -18.79 -11.26 -5.58
C GLU A 52 -18.70 -10.47 -4.26
N VAL A 53 -18.27 -11.12 -3.18
CA VAL A 53 -18.09 -10.48 -1.86
C VAL A 53 -16.93 -9.49 -1.89
N GLU A 54 -15.80 -9.85 -2.50
CA GLU A 54 -14.66 -8.94 -2.64
C GLU A 54 -14.99 -7.76 -3.57
N LEU A 55 -15.77 -8.00 -4.61
CA LEU A 55 -16.26 -6.95 -5.51
C LEU A 55 -17.18 -5.96 -4.78
N ALA A 56 -18.10 -6.45 -3.95
CA ALA A 56 -18.95 -5.61 -3.10
C ALA A 56 -18.11 -4.76 -2.13
N ILE A 57 -17.04 -5.33 -1.55
CA ILE A 57 -16.13 -4.59 -0.66
C ILE A 57 -15.29 -3.55 -1.44
N SER A 58 -14.84 -3.90 -2.65
CA SER A 58 -13.98 -3.04 -3.47
C SER A 58 -14.72 -1.83 -4.08
N SER A 59 -16.04 -1.92 -4.23
CA SER A 59 -16.88 -0.88 -4.85
C SER A 59 -17.37 0.20 -3.88
N GLY A 60 -17.27 -0.02 -2.56
CA GLY A 60 -17.69 0.93 -1.54
C GLY A 60 -16.67 2.04 -1.22
N PHE A 61 -17.05 3.00 -0.36
CA PHE A 61 -16.16 4.01 0.21
C PHE A 61 -15.79 3.64 1.66
N HIS A 62 -15.21 2.43 1.83
CA HIS A 62 -14.85 1.87 3.13
C HIS A 62 -13.37 1.48 3.15
N PHE A 63 -12.83 1.21 4.34
CA PHE A 63 -11.42 0.80 4.49
C PHE A 63 -11.05 -0.44 3.64
N GLY A 64 -12.02 -1.32 3.37
CA GLY A 64 -11.85 -2.44 2.45
C GLY A 64 -11.52 -2.02 1.02
N SER A 65 -12.19 -1.01 0.46
CA SER A 65 -11.91 -0.54 -0.90
C SER A 65 -10.56 0.14 -1.00
N LEU A 66 -10.09 0.79 0.07
CA LEU A 66 -8.73 1.30 0.17
C LEU A 66 -7.70 0.16 0.12
N ILE A 67 -7.90 -0.93 0.86
CA ILE A 67 -7.01 -2.11 0.83
C ILE A 67 -6.97 -2.71 -0.58
N TYR A 68 -8.11 -2.94 -1.20
CA TYR A 68 -8.17 -3.49 -2.56
C TYR A 68 -7.58 -2.53 -3.61
N GLY A 69 -7.84 -1.24 -3.48
CA GLY A 69 -7.31 -0.21 -4.37
C GLY A 69 -5.79 -0.08 -4.24
N THR A 70 -5.24 -0.04 -3.03
CA THR A 70 -3.79 -0.01 -2.82
C THR A 70 -3.12 -1.30 -3.27
N SER A 71 -3.78 -2.45 -3.11
CA SER A 71 -3.34 -3.75 -3.68
C SER A 71 -3.27 -3.73 -5.21
N LEU A 72 -4.23 -3.08 -5.88
CA LEU A 72 -4.18 -2.84 -7.31
C LEU A 72 -2.96 -1.97 -7.68
N LEU A 73 -2.72 -0.87 -6.95
CA LEU A 73 -1.51 -0.06 -7.13
C LEU A 73 -0.23 -0.88 -6.93
N ALA A 74 -0.22 -1.81 -5.97
CA ALA A 74 0.89 -2.72 -5.70
C ALA A 74 1.16 -3.63 -6.90
N THR A 75 0.09 -4.13 -7.50
CA THR A 75 0.14 -4.98 -8.66
C THR A 75 0.63 -4.23 -9.90
N ILE A 76 0.24 -2.96 -10.06
CA ILE A 76 0.74 -2.08 -11.12
C ILE A 76 2.24 -1.80 -10.93
N ALA A 77 2.68 -1.52 -9.69
CA ALA A 77 4.07 -1.27 -9.36
C ALA A 77 4.94 -2.53 -9.53
N PHE A 78 4.44 -3.67 -9.04
CA PHE A 78 5.12 -4.95 -9.00
C PHE A 78 4.23 -6.02 -9.65
N PRO A 79 4.27 -6.20 -10.99
CA PRO A 79 3.37 -7.09 -11.72
C PRO A 79 3.47 -8.56 -11.30
N ARG A 80 4.57 -8.95 -10.65
CA ARG A 80 4.74 -10.28 -10.07
C ARG A 80 3.73 -10.58 -8.95
N LEU A 81 3.25 -9.57 -8.22
CA LEU A 81 2.26 -9.73 -7.14
C LEU A 81 0.88 -10.12 -7.69
N GLY A 82 0.51 -9.63 -8.87
CA GLY A 82 -0.76 -9.92 -9.54
C GLY A 82 -0.82 -11.26 -10.27
N LYS A 83 0.33 -11.93 -10.46
CA LYS A 83 0.43 -13.14 -11.29
C LYS A 83 -0.47 -14.27 -10.79
N LYS A 84 -0.64 -14.40 -9.47
CA LYS A 84 -1.54 -15.42 -8.87
C LYS A 84 -3.03 -15.14 -9.11
N ARG A 85 -3.40 -13.89 -9.36
CA ARG A 85 -4.79 -13.44 -9.59
C ARG A 85 -5.08 -13.15 -11.06
N GLY A 86 -4.20 -13.52 -11.99
CA GLY A 86 -4.38 -13.22 -13.42
C GLY A 86 -4.19 -11.74 -13.80
N LEU A 87 -3.68 -10.91 -12.90
CA LEU A 87 -3.54 -9.46 -13.08
C LEU A 87 -2.16 -9.06 -13.65
N SER A 88 -1.45 -9.97 -14.32
CA SER A 88 -0.10 -9.70 -14.84
C SER A 88 -0.07 -8.58 -15.87
N ASP A 89 -1.14 -8.40 -16.65
CA ASP A 89 -1.23 -7.42 -17.73
C ASP A 89 -1.82 -6.08 -17.29
N VAL A 90 -2.21 -5.93 -16.02
CA VAL A 90 -2.81 -4.67 -15.51
C VAL A 90 -1.86 -3.48 -15.68
N ARG A 91 -0.54 -3.74 -15.65
CA ARG A 91 0.48 -2.72 -15.87
C ARG A 91 0.51 -2.22 -17.32
N ASN A 92 0.21 -3.09 -18.30
CA ASN A 92 0.26 -2.74 -19.72
C ASN A 92 -0.91 -1.82 -20.14
N ILE A 93 -2.05 -1.95 -19.47
CA ILE A 93 -3.23 -1.10 -19.68
C ILE A 93 -3.23 0.17 -18.81
N SER A 94 -2.30 0.25 -17.85
CA SER A 94 -2.20 1.39 -16.94
C SER A 94 -1.43 2.54 -17.59
N PRO A 95 -1.86 3.80 -17.40
CA PRO A 95 -1.13 4.93 -17.94
C PRO A 95 0.24 5.09 -17.26
N GLN A 96 1.23 5.57 -18.03
CA GLN A 96 2.63 5.65 -17.57
C GLN A 96 2.82 6.45 -16.28
N TRP A 97 2.02 7.50 -16.08
CA TRP A 97 2.05 8.31 -14.85
C TRP A 97 1.62 7.49 -13.62
N LEU A 98 0.58 6.66 -13.76
CA LEU A 98 0.06 5.83 -12.67
C LEU A 98 1.07 4.77 -12.27
N ILE A 99 1.77 4.18 -13.24
CA ILE A 99 2.85 3.22 -12.97
C ILE A 99 3.94 3.87 -12.11
N ARG A 100 4.43 5.06 -12.51
CA ARG A 100 5.48 5.78 -11.76
C ARG A 100 5.03 6.14 -10.36
N VAL A 101 3.83 6.72 -10.23
CA VAL A 101 3.27 7.11 -8.94
C VAL A 101 3.04 5.90 -8.03
N SER A 102 2.55 4.79 -8.59
CA SER A 102 2.34 3.54 -7.83
C SER A 102 3.66 2.99 -7.29
N VAL A 103 4.73 3.00 -8.10
CA VAL A 103 6.06 2.55 -7.66
C VAL A 103 6.59 3.44 -6.53
N VAL A 104 6.54 4.77 -6.69
CA VAL A 104 6.99 5.71 -5.65
C VAL A 104 6.19 5.55 -4.37
N TYR A 105 4.86 5.48 -4.49
CA TYR A 105 3.96 5.27 -3.36
C TYR A 105 4.32 4.02 -2.55
N TRP A 106 4.53 2.89 -3.24
CA TRP A 106 4.87 1.64 -2.58
C TRP A 106 6.29 1.60 -2.03
N LEU A 107 7.27 2.20 -2.70
CA LEU A 107 8.63 2.30 -2.16
C LEU A 107 8.65 3.08 -0.85
N ILE A 108 7.96 4.22 -0.79
CA ILE A 108 7.87 5.02 0.44
C ILE A 108 7.11 4.24 1.53
N LEU A 109 6.02 3.55 1.18
CA LEU A 109 5.30 2.70 2.13
C LEU A 109 6.20 1.59 2.71
N LEU A 110 7.01 0.93 1.89
CA LEU A 110 7.96 -0.08 2.33
C LEU A 110 9.06 0.49 3.25
N ILE A 111 9.54 1.70 2.97
CA ILE A 111 10.51 2.39 3.85
C ILE A 111 9.88 2.68 5.20
N ILE A 112 8.66 3.22 5.24
CA ILE A 112 7.94 3.50 6.49
C ILE A 112 7.76 2.20 7.30
N LEU A 113 7.31 1.13 6.65
CA LEU A 113 7.16 -0.18 7.29
C LEU A 113 8.48 -0.71 7.82
N PHE A 114 9.55 -0.60 7.05
CA PHE A 114 10.89 -1.01 7.49
C PHE A 114 11.32 -0.27 8.76
N VAL A 115 11.14 1.05 8.82
CA VAL A 115 11.46 1.85 10.02
C VAL A 115 10.62 1.42 11.23
N ILE A 116 9.32 1.18 11.04
CA ILE A 116 8.44 0.69 12.12
C ILE A 116 8.92 -0.66 12.64
N PHE A 117 9.22 -1.62 11.75
CA PHE A 117 9.71 -2.93 12.16
C PHE A 117 11.07 -2.84 12.85
N SER A 118 12.02 -2.08 12.32
CA SER A 118 13.33 -1.90 12.93
C SER A 118 13.25 -1.26 14.31
N THR A 119 12.43 -0.21 14.48
CA THR A 119 12.24 0.46 15.78
C THR A 119 11.54 -0.45 16.80
N LEU A 120 10.56 -1.23 16.37
CA LEU A 120 9.90 -2.22 17.22
C LEU A 120 10.85 -3.33 17.67
N LEU A 121 11.70 -3.83 16.77
CA LEU A 121 12.73 -4.80 17.12
C LEU A 121 13.72 -4.23 18.15
N ILE A 122 14.17 -2.98 17.96
CA ILE A 122 15.06 -2.32 18.93
C ILE A 122 14.39 -2.25 20.31
N MET A 123 13.13 -1.80 20.38
CA MET A 123 12.40 -1.71 21.67
C MET A 123 12.09 -3.07 22.30
N ALA A 124 12.03 -4.15 21.51
CA ALA A 124 11.74 -5.49 22.02
C ALA A 124 12.99 -6.21 22.56
N PHE A 125 14.18 -5.88 22.03
CA PHE A 125 15.43 -6.59 22.32
C PHE A 125 16.49 -5.75 23.06
N HIS A 126 16.28 -4.43 23.22
CA HIS A 126 17.10 -3.52 24.02
C HIS A 126 16.25 -2.81 25.08
#